data_AF-A0AA51X431-F1
#
_entry.id   AF-A0AA51X431-F1
#
_cell.length_a   1.000
_cell.length_b   1.000
_cell.length_c   1.000
_cell.angle_alpha   90.00
_cell.angle_beta   90.00
_cell.angle_gamma   90.00
#
_symmetry.space_group_name_H-M   'P 1'
#
loop_
_entity.id
_entity.type
_entity.pdbx_description
1 polymer ?
#
loop_
_entity_poly.entity_id
_entity_poly.type
_entity_poly.pdbx_seq_one_letter_code
_entity_poly.pdbx_strand_id
1 'polypeptide(L)'
;MKKLLLIQSIFFIALTSYAQSPEKFSYQAVIRNADGKVLNQQNVAMQISIIQNSVNGGAVYSETHRSNTNANGLLSIIIGEGEVVSGDFSGIDWSEGPYFIKSETDPQGGSNYTIVSTSQLLSVPYALHANTADELTFNVVTEESDPIFQSSLASGITEADTAFWNTHTEDTKLTSDEIAEFGFVTGPHTDSTDIANYGYVAGPQLDSTAIANMGFATTATDNIYEVGDLAQGGVVFWVDATGRHGLVCAISDQSAGIRWHAGTKGSTQAKGDGIYAGKSNTAIAISSHVAIGDDGETYAARICNELVVTENGVDYGDWYLPSMVELGIMYNNKELINSSAVSAGGNAFASDFYWSSNEINANNAEAMQFNAGVQLGFGKQVPRNVRAIRSF
;
A
#
# COMPACT_ATOMS: atom_id res chain seq x y z
N MET A 1 -12.79 -18.97 -4.27
CA MET A 1 -13.90 -18.25 -4.94
C MET A 1 -14.24 -16.91 -4.27
N LYS A 2 -14.50 -16.83 -2.96
CA LYS A 2 -14.86 -15.56 -2.29
C LYS A 2 -13.77 -14.45 -2.36
N LYS A 3 -12.49 -14.80 -2.30
CA LYS A 3 -11.37 -13.85 -2.41
C LYS A 3 -11.18 -13.31 -3.84
N LEU A 4 -11.48 -14.11 -4.86
CA LEU A 4 -11.40 -13.71 -6.27
C LEU A 4 -12.53 -12.73 -6.64
N LEU A 5 -13.74 -12.98 -6.10
CA LEU A 5 -14.87 -12.06 -6.24
C LEU A 5 -14.60 -10.72 -5.57
N LEU A 6 -13.97 -10.69 -4.39
CA LEU A 6 -13.61 -9.44 -3.71
C LEU A 6 -12.61 -8.59 -4.52
N ILE A 7 -11.59 -9.23 -5.11
CA ILE A 7 -10.58 -8.55 -5.94
C ILE A 7 -11.19 -7.99 -7.22
N GLN A 8 -12.09 -8.75 -7.88
CA GLN A 8 -12.84 -8.25 -9.03
C GLN A 8 -13.75 -7.07 -8.64
N SER A 9 -14.42 -7.12 -7.49
CA SER A 9 -15.25 -6.02 -7.01
C SER A 9 -14.45 -4.73 -6.77
N ILE A 10 -13.25 -4.83 -6.20
CA ILE A 10 -12.37 -3.67 -5.95
C ILE A 10 -11.87 -3.08 -7.29
N PHE A 11 -11.52 -3.94 -8.25
CA PHE A 11 -11.10 -3.52 -9.59
C PHE A 11 -12.22 -2.79 -10.36
N PHE A 12 -13.47 -3.25 -10.22
CA PHE A 12 -14.63 -2.58 -10.84
C PHE A 12 -14.98 -1.24 -10.17
N ILE A 13 -14.78 -1.08 -8.86
CA ILE A 13 -15.03 0.19 -8.15
C ILE A 13 -14.02 1.25 -8.59
N ALA A 14 -12.74 0.90 -8.76
CA ALA A 14 -11.69 1.82 -9.20
C ALA A 14 -11.89 2.35 -10.63
N LEU A 15 -12.60 1.61 -11.50
CA LEU A 15 -12.91 2.02 -12.87
C LEU A 15 -14.11 2.99 -12.97
N THR A 16 -14.81 3.26 -11.85
CA THR A 16 -16.04 4.10 -11.85
C THR A 16 -15.88 5.43 -11.09
N SER A 17 -14.72 5.69 -10.50
CA SER A 17 -14.44 6.95 -9.80
C SER A 17 -14.03 8.04 -10.80
N TYR A 18 -15.01 8.75 -11.34
CA TYR A 18 -14.79 10.03 -12.03
C TYR A 18 -14.66 11.14 -10.99
N ALA A 19 -13.43 11.43 -10.56
CA ALA A 19 -13.14 12.65 -9.82
C ALA A 19 -12.93 13.81 -10.82
N GLN A 20 -14.00 14.25 -11.47
CA GLN A 20 -13.96 15.46 -12.30
C GLN A 20 -14.29 16.66 -11.42
N SER A 21 -13.40 17.65 -11.39
CA SER A 21 -13.74 18.95 -10.78
C SER A 21 -14.92 19.53 -11.55
N PRO A 22 -15.94 20.10 -10.88
CA PRO A 22 -17.05 20.73 -11.58
C PRO A 22 -16.55 21.79 -12.57
N GLU A 23 -16.99 21.70 -13.83
CA GLU A 23 -16.68 22.66 -14.89
C GLU A 23 -17.48 23.96 -14.74
N LYS A 24 -17.40 24.57 -13.55
CA LYS A 24 -18.12 25.80 -13.20
C LYS A 24 -17.58 26.42 -11.90
N PHE A 25 -17.73 27.73 -11.74
CA PHE A 25 -17.33 28.42 -10.52
C PHE A 25 -18.20 29.65 -10.20
N SER A 26 -18.26 30.05 -8.94
CA SER A 26 -19.12 31.16 -8.48
C SER A 26 -18.55 32.54 -8.83
N TYR A 27 -19.42 33.46 -9.24
CA TYR A 27 -19.09 34.88 -9.41
C TYR A 27 -20.12 35.76 -8.69
N GLN A 28 -19.63 36.82 -8.06
CA GLN A 28 -20.45 37.77 -7.32
C GLN A 28 -20.09 39.21 -7.66
N ALA A 29 -21.11 40.03 -7.83
CA ALA A 29 -20.96 41.47 -8.10
C ALA A 29 -22.04 42.26 -7.35
N VAL A 30 -21.68 43.46 -6.87
CA VAL A 30 -22.64 44.40 -6.27
C VAL A 30 -22.97 45.48 -7.30
N ILE A 31 -24.22 45.54 -7.73
CA ILE A 31 -24.66 46.48 -8.77
C ILE A 31 -25.18 47.76 -8.12
N ARG A 32 -24.63 48.89 -8.56
CA ARG A 32 -24.97 50.24 -8.08
C ARG A 32 -25.38 51.13 -9.25
N ASN A 33 -26.26 52.09 -8.98
CA ASN A 33 -26.63 53.13 -9.94
C ASN A 33 -25.60 54.27 -9.93
N ALA A 34 -25.79 55.27 -10.80
CA ALA A 34 -24.91 56.44 -10.90
C ALA A 34 -24.80 57.26 -9.60
N ASP A 35 -25.81 57.21 -8.72
CA ASP A 35 -25.81 57.86 -7.41
C ASP A 35 -25.15 57.00 -6.30
N GLY A 36 -24.57 55.85 -6.65
CA GLY A 36 -23.94 54.91 -5.72
C GLY A 36 -24.92 54.06 -4.90
N LYS A 37 -26.24 54.18 -5.13
CA LYS A 37 -27.28 53.37 -4.48
C LYS A 37 -27.31 51.97 -5.09
N VAL A 38 -27.51 50.97 -4.25
CA VAL A 38 -27.64 49.57 -4.68
C VAL A 38 -28.95 49.36 -5.45
N LEU A 39 -28.90 48.54 -6.50
CA LEU A 39 -30.12 48.12 -7.20
C LEU A 39 -30.74 46.96 -6.41
N ASN A 40 -31.80 47.24 -5.66
CA ASN A 40 -32.46 46.24 -4.80
C ASN A 40 -33.50 45.43 -5.60
N GLN A 41 -33.42 44.09 -5.55
CA GLN A 41 -34.43 43.18 -6.08
C GLN A 41 -34.78 43.45 -7.55
N GLN A 42 -33.78 43.85 -8.33
CA GLN A 42 -33.95 44.22 -9.73
C GLN A 42 -33.38 43.12 -10.62
N ASN A 43 -34.11 42.81 -11.70
CA ASN A 43 -33.61 41.90 -12.73
C ASN A 43 -32.47 42.58 -13.50
N VAL A 44 -31.33 41.92 -13.56
CA VAL A 44 -30.11 42.40 -14.21
C VAL A 44 -29.63 41.33 -15.18
N ALA A 45 -29.21 41.75 -16.37
CA ALA A 45 -28.59 40.87 -17.35
C ALA A 45 -27.08 41.09 -17.32
N MET A 46 -26.31 40.00 -17.37
CA MET A 46 -24.86 40.03 -17.37
C MET A 46 -24.33 39.11 -18.45
N GLN A 47 -23.40 39.58 -19.25
CA GLN A 47 -22.58 38.76 -20.12
C GLN A 47 -21.21 38.58 -19.46
N ILE A 48 -20.79 37.33 -19.33
CA ILE A 48 -19.48 36.96 -18.81
C ILE A 48 -18.66 36.42 -19.98
N SER A 49 -17.44 36.94 -20.14
CA SER A 49 -16.48 36.40 -21.10
C SER A 49 -15.17 36.06 -20.39
N ILE A 50 -14.61 34.91 -20.73
CA ILE A 50 -13.25 34.52 -20.34
C ILE A 50 -12.33 34.94 -21.48
N ILE A 51 -11.38 35.82 -21.19
CA ILE A 51 -10.39 36.31 -22.16
C ILE A 51 -8.99 35.83 -21.78
N GLN A 52 -8.15 35.53 -22.77
CA GLN A 52 -6.82 34.96 -22.57
C GLN A 52 -5.71 35.98 -22.87
N ASN A 53 -4.53 35.80 -22.25
CA ASN A 53 -3.28 36.55 -22.45
C ASN A 53 -3.27 38.00 -21.94
N SER A 54 -4.32 38.79 -22.15
CA SER A 54 -4.38 40.18 -21.69
C SER A 54 -5.81 40.67 -21.46
N VAL A 55 -5.96 41.81 -20.78
CA VAL A 55 -7.26 42.47 -20.54
C VAL A 55 -8.02 42.86 -21.82
N ASN A 56 -7.34 42.89 -22.96
CA ASN A 56 -7.91 43.14 -24.29
C ASN A 56 -7.79 41.92 -25.22
N GLY A 57 -7.50 40.74 -24.67
CA GLY A 57 -7.37 39.50 -25.42
C GLY A 57 -8.69 39.03 -26.03
N GLY A 58 -8.61 38.06 -26.94
CA GLY A 58 -9.78 37.39 -27.49
C GLY A 58 -10.54 36.61 -26.41
N ALA A 59 -11.87 36.59 -26.50
CA ALA A 59 -12.70 35.75 -25.66
C ALA A 59 -12.60 34.30 -26.13
N VAL A 60 -12.17 33.40 -25.25
CA VAL A 60 -12.16 31.95 -25.49
C VAL A 60 -13.52 31.31 -25.15
N TYR A 61 -14.29 31.97 -24.27
CA TYR A 61 -15.63 31.55 -23.88
C TYR A 61 -16.47 32.76 -23.49
N SER A 62 -17.78 32.73 -23.78
CA SER A 62 -18.74 33.76 -23.39
C SER A 62 -20.13 33.17 -23.14
N GLU A 63 -20.81 33.65 -22.11
CA GLU A 63 -22.16 33.23 -21.71
C GLU A 63 -22.97 34.41 -21.14
N THR A 64 -24.28 34.25 -21.08
CA THR A 64 -25.20 35.25 -20.52
C THR A 64 -26.01 34.72 -19.34
N HIS A 65 -26.29 35.62 -18.40
CA HIS A 65 -27.05 35.38 -17.18
C HIS A 65 -28.14 36.43 -17.03
N ARG A 66 -29.29 36.01 -16.49
CA ARG A 66 -30.41 36.89 -16.13
C ARG A 66 -30.88 36.52 -14.74
N SER A 67 -30.56 37.37 -13.77
CA SER A 67 -30.78 37.10 -12.35
C SER A 67 -31.17 38.36 -11.59
N ASN A 68 -31.87 38.18 -10.47
CA ASN A 68 -32.26 39.29 -9.61
C ASN A 68 -31.18 39.58 -8.57
N THR A 69 -30.89 40.86 -8.34
CA THR A 69 -30.07 41.28 -7.20
C THR A 69 -30.81 41.07 -5.87
N ASN A 70 -30.08 40.93 -4.76
CA ASN A 70 -30.68 40.88 -3.43
C ASN A 70 -30.93 42.29 -2.83
N ALA A 71 -31.37 42.34 -1.57
CA ALA A 71 -31.63 43.60 -0.85
C ALA A 71 -30.43 44.56 -0.76
N ASN A 72 -29.22 44.02 -0.86
CA ASN A 72 -27.95 44.76 -0.82
C ASN A 72 -27.37 45.02 -2.22
N GLY A 73 -28.10 44.71 -3.29
CA GLY A 73 -27.63 44.83 -4.67
C GLY A 73 -26.64 43.77 -5.11
N LEU A 74 -26.44 42.70 -4.34
CA LEU A 74 -25.57 41.58 -4.69
C LEU A 74 -26.25 40.69 -5.73
N LEU A 75 -25.56 40.45 -6.82
CA LEU A 75 -25.86 39.44 -7.83
C LEU A 75 -24.91 38.25 -7.62
N SER A 76 -25.45 37.04 -7.54
CA SER A 76 -24.69 35.79 -7.46
C SER A 76 -25.03 34.93 -8.68
N ILE A 77 -24.02 34.56 -9.45
CA ILE A 77 -24.15 33.69 -10.64
C ILE A 77 -23.10 32.58 -10.58
N ILE A 78 -23.32 31.53 -11.36
CA ILE A 78 -22.38 30.42 -11.53
C ILE A 78 -21.90 30.45 -12.97
N ILE A 79 -20.61 30.75 -13.16
CA ILE A 79 -20.01 30.76 -14.48
C ILE A 79 -19.88 29.32 -14.97
N GLY A 80 -20.35 29.02 -16.19
CA GLY A 80 -20.48 27.68 -16.76
C GLY A 80 -21.90 27.10 -16.72
N GLU A 81 -22.86 27.81 -16.11
CA GLU A 81 -24.30 27.45 -16.14
C GLU A 81 -25.17 28.48 -16.89
N GLY A 82 -24.53 29.46 -17.55
CA GLY A 82 -25.24 30.47 -18.33
C GLY A 82 -25.69 29.98 -19.70
N GLU A 83 -26.44 30.83 -20.40
CA GLU A 83 -26.75 30.61 -21.82
C GLU A 83 -25.50 30.95 -22.65
N VAL A 84 -24.88 29.93 -23.24
CA VAL A 84 -23.62 30.05 -24.01
C VAL A 84 -23.82 30.94 -25.23
N VAL A 85 -22.96 31.95 -25.38
CA VAL A 85 -22.89 32.82 -26.56
C VAL A 85 -21.85 32.31 -27.56
N SER A 86 -20.68 31.87 -27.06
CA SER A 86 -19.58 31.37 -27.89
C SER A 86 -18.56 30.58 -27.07
N GLY A 87 -17.90 29.62 -27.71
CA GLY A 87 -16.87 28.77 -27.08
C GLY A 87 -17.45 27.56 -26.35
N ASP A 88 -16.56 26.75 -25.80
CA ASP A 88 -16.87 25.57 -24.98
C ASP A 88 -16.11 25.69 -23.67
N PHE A 89 -16.82 25.70 -22.54
CA PHE A 89 -16.21 25.87 -21.23
C PHE A 89 -15.31 24.68 -20.85
N SER A 90 -15.70 23.47 -21.26
CA SER A 90 -14.95 22.23 -21.00
C SER A 90 -13.63 22.16 -21.79
N GLY A 91 -13.57 22.85 -22.92
CA GLY A 91 -12.41 22.91 -23.81
C GLY A 91 -11.39 23.99 -23.48
N ILE A 92 -11.57 24.76 -22.39
CA ILE A 92 -10.62 25.80 -22.00
C ILE A 92 -9.38 25.14 -21.38
N ASP A 93 -8.23 25.33 -22.02
CA ASP A 93 -6.93 24.90 -21.48
C ASP A 93 -6.45 25.87 -20.39
N TRP A 94 -6.82 25.60 -19.14
CA TRP A 94 -6.48 26.46 -18.00
C TRP A 94 -4.96 26.55 -17.72
N SER A 95 -4.12 25.71 -18.33
CA SER A 95 -2.65 25.76 -18.20
C SER A 95 -2.02 26.91 -19.01
N GLU A 96 -2.65 27.32 -20.11
CA GLU A 96 -2.21 28.38 -21.01
C GLU A 96 -2.60 29.80 -20.51
N GLY A 97 -2.62 29.98 -19.18
CA GLY A 97 -2.91 31.27 -18.55
C GLY A 97 -1.89 32.37 -18.93
N PRO A 98 -2.19 33.65 -18.67
CA PRO A 98 -3.23 34.13 -17.76
C PRO A 98 -4.61 34.30 -18.41
N TYR A 99 -5.65 34.08 -17.61
CA TYR A 99 -7.05 34.32 -17.96
C TYR A 99 -7.64 35.50 -17.20
N PHE A 100 -8.65 36.16 -17.77
CA PHE A 100 -9.38 37.25 -17.14
C PHE A 100 -10.89 37.06 -17.34
N ILE A 101 -11.68 37.50 -16.37
CA ILE A 101 -13.13 37.63 -16.47
C ILE A 101 -13.44 39.05 -16.92
N LYS A 102 -14.11 39.17 -18.07
CA LYS A 102 -14.78 40.38 -18.51
C LYS A 102 -16.27 40.25 -18.20
N SER A 103 -16.79 41.13 -17.35
CA SER A 103 -18.21 41.23 -17.05
C SER A 103 -18.82 42.47 -17.71
N GLU A 104 -19.93 42.27 -18.39
CA GLU A 104 -20.66 43.29 -19.12
C GLU A 104 -22.10 43.27 -18.61
N THR A 105 -22.60 44.37 -18.05
CA THR A 105 -23.87 44.39 -17.29
C THR A 105 -24.87 45.37 -17.89
N ASP A 106 -26.12 44.92 -18.02
CA ASP A 106 -27.30 45.73 -18.32
C ASP A 106 -28.18 45.79 -17.05
N PRO A 107 -28.19 46.93 -16.34
CA PRO A 107 -28.98 47.11 -15.12
C PRO A 107 -30.51 47.02 -15.33
N GLN A 108 -31.00 47.13 -16.56
CA GLN A 108 -32.42 47.02 -16.90
C GLN A 108 -32.82 45.59 -17.29
N GLY A 109 -31.87 44.64 -17.30
CA GLY A 109 -32.15 43.27 -17.69
C GLY A 109 -32.38 43.09 -19.18
N GLY A 110 -31.91 44.01 -20.04
CA GLY A 110 -31.99 43.92 -21.48
C GLY A 110 -30.81 43.18 -22.11
N SER A 111 -30.28 43.73 -23.19
CA SER A 111 -29.08 43.27 -23.90
C SER A 111 -28.13 44.44 -24.22
N ASN A 112 -28.35 45.61 -23.60
CA ASN A 112 -27.52 46.79 -23.79
C ASN A 112 -26.53 46.90 -22.62
N TYR A 113 -25.44 46.14 -22.72
CA TYR A 113 -24.45 46.08 -21.67
C TYR A 113 -23.61 47.36 -21.64
N THR A 114 -23.79 48.17 -20.59
CA THR A 114 -23.18 49.50 -20.48
C THR A 114 -22.10 49.58 -19.42
N ILE A 115 -22.12 48.67 -18.43
CA ILE A 115 -21.12 48.59 -17.37
C ILE A 115 -20.15 47.46 -17.72
N VAL A 116 -18.89 47.79 -17.98
CA VAL A 116 -17.85 46.82 -18.35
C VAL A 116 -16.75 46.82 -17.29
N SER A 117 -16.37 45.63 -16.83
CA SER A 117 -15.26 45.43 -15.91
C SER A 117 -14.45 44.21 -16.33
N THR A 118 -13.12 44.30 -16.21
CA THR A 118 -12.21 43.19 -16.48
C THR A 118 -11.31 42.94 -15.27
N SER A 119 -11.24 41.71 -14.79
CA SER A 119 -10.39 41.31 -13.68
C SER A 119 -9.67 40.00 -13.98
N GLN A 120 -8.39 39.88 -13.61
CA GLN A 120 -7.63 38.65 -13.80
C GLN A 120 -8.19 37.53 -12.91
N LEU A 121 -8.25 36.31 -13.47
CA LEU A 121 -8.48 35.09 -12.71
C LEU A 121 -7.19 34.71 -11.99
N LEU A 122 -7.22 34.77 -10.67
CA LEU A 122 -6.12 34.32 -9.82
C LEU A 122 -6.45 32.95 -9.23
N SER A 123 -5.43 32.13 -9.05
CA SER A 123 -5.57 30.80 -8.45
C SER A 123 -6.12 30.89 -7.02
N VAL A 124 -7.09 30.04 -6.70
CA VAL A 124 -7.58 29.84 -5.33
C VAL A 124 -6.67 28.84 -4.59
N PRO A 125 -6.63 28.82 -3.24
CA PRO A 125 -5.76 27.92 -2.47
C PRO A 125 -5.90 26.42 -2.84
N TYR A 126 -7.10 25.96 -3.19
CA TYR A 126 -7.33 24.59 -3.66
C TYR A 126 -6.68 24.32 -5.03
N ALA A 127 -6.72 25.28 -5.95
CA ALA A 127 -6.06 25.18 -7.26
C ALA A 127 -4.53 25.22 -7.14
N LEU A 128 -3.98 25.97 -6.18
CA LEU A 128 -2.54 25.97 -5.90
C LEU A 128 -2.03 24.62 -5.37
N HIS A 129 -2.86 23.88 -4.63
CA HIS A 129 -2.52 22.53 -4.16
C HIS A 129 -2.70 21.46 -5.26
N ALA A 130 -3.49 21.72 -6.31
CA ALA A 130 -3.61 20.83 -7.46
C ALA A 130 -2.33 20.83 -8.33
N ASN A 131 -1.58 21.94 -8.39
CA ASN A 131 -0.28 22.01 -9.08
C ASN A 131 0.76 21.00 -8.55
N THR A 132 0.65 20.55 -7.29
CA THR A 132 1.55 19.52 -6.75
C THR A 132 1.32 18.11 -7.32
N ALA A 133 0.32 17.91 -8.18
CA ALA A 133 0.00 16.63 -8.82
C ALA A 133 0.15 16.61 -10.35
N ASP A 134 0.49 17.74 -10.99
CA ASP A 134 0.32 17.92 -12.44
C ASP A 134 1.61 17.73 -13.27
N GLU A 135 2.73 17.34 -12.66
CA GLU A 135 3.96 17.10 -13.41
C GLU A 135 4.69 15.84 -12.94
N LEU A 136 4.15 14.68 -13.35
CA LEU A 136 5.04 13.61 -13.80
C LEU A 136 5.43 13.96 -15.24
N THR A 137 6.44 14.82 -15.40
CA THR A 137 7.21 14.83 -16.64
C THR A 137 7.93 13.50 -16.73
N PHE A 138 7.19 12.49 -17.17
CA PHE A 138 7.78 11.43 -17.96
C PHE A 138 8.23 12.11 -19.25
N ASN A 139 9.38 12.79 -19.17
CA ASN A 139 10.26 12.84 -20.32
C ASN A 139 10.38 11.36 -20.67
N VAL A 140 9.70 10.97 -21.75
CA VAL A 140 10.04 9.73 -22.45
C VAL A 140 11.51 9.93 -22.79
N VAL A 141 12.37 9.52 -21.87
CA VAL A 141 13.70 9.10 -22.24
C VAL A 141 13.38 7.92 -23.13
N THR A 142 13.46 8.14 -24.43
CA THR A 142 13.44 7.10 -25.47
C THR A 142 14.69 6.23 -25.37
N GLU A 143 15.14 5.94 -24.14
CA GLU A 143 16.18 4.97 -23.79
C GLU A 143 15.47 3.87 -22.98
N GLU A 144 14.42 3.32 -23.59
CA GLU A 144 14.12 1.91 -23.47
C GLU A 144 15.45 1.16 -23.73
N SER A 145 15.99 0.48 -22.72
CA SER A 145 17.25 -0.29 -22.83
C SER A 145 17.06 -1.62 -23.53
N ASP A 146 15.86 -1.92 -24.02
CA ASP A 146 15.63 -2.96 -24.99
C ASP A 146 16.33 -2.61 -26.31
N PRO A 147 17.11 -3.54 -26.87
CA PRO A 147 17.88 -3.27 -28.07
C PRO A 147 16.95 -2.91 -29.22
N ILE A 148 17.16 -1.71 -29.76
CA ILE A 148 16.67 -1.26 -31.07
C ILE A 148 16.83 -2.40 -32.07
N PHE A 149 15.73 -2.94 -32.61
CA PHE A 149 15.76 -4.11 -33.51
C PHE A 149 16.65 -3.90 -34.76
N GLN A 150 17.05 -2.68 -35.09
CA GLN A 150 18.00 -2.39 -36.18
C GLN A 150 19.47 -2.74 -35.85
N SER A 151 19.85 -2.82 -34.57
CA SER A 151 21.20 -3.25 -34.15
C SER A 151 21.28 -4.72 -33.74
N SER A 152 20.12 -5.40 -33.64
CA SER A 152 20.06 -6.84 -33.41
C SER A 152 20.65 -7.59 -34.61
N LEU A 153 21.34 -8.73 -34.35
CA LEU A 153 21.74 -9.69 -35.37
C LEU A 153 20.57 -10.13 -36.28
N ALA A 154 19.34 -10.02 -35.78
CA ALA A 154 18.13 -10.36 -36.52
C ALA A 154 17.69 -9.29 -37.54
N SER A 155 18.26 -8.07 -37.53
CA SER A 155 17.83 -6.98 -38.42
C SER A 155 18.16 -7.23 -39.89
N GLY A 156 19.14 -8.09 -40.16
CA GLY A 156 19.53 -8.50 -41.50
C GLY A 156 18.76 -9.71 -42.05
N ILE A 157 17.82 -10.28 -41.30
CA ILE A 157 17.04 -11.44 -41.75
C ILE A 157 16.01 -10.96 -42.78
N THR A 158 16.17 -11.40 -44.01
CA THR A 158 15.30 -11.09 -45.15
C THR A 158 14.30 -12.22 -45.42
N GLU A 159 13.35 -11.99 -46.34
CA GLU A 159 12.47 -13.05 -46.84
C GLU A 159 13.26 -14.20 -47.48
N ALA A 160 14.46 -13.97 -48.01
CA ALA A 160 15.33 -15.01 -48.54
C ALA A 160 15.93 -15.90 -47.43
N ASP A 161 16.26 -15.32 -46.28
CA ASP A 161 16.82 -16.05 -45.13
C ASP A 161 15.77 -16.95 -44.46
N THR A 162 14.50 -16.56 -44.53
CA THR A 162 13.36 -17.32 -43.98
C THR A 162 12.67 -18.21 -45.00
N ALA A 163 12.93 -18.04 -46.29
CA ALA A 163 12.36 -18.85 -47.37
C ALA A 163 12.69 -20.34 -47.24
N PHE A 164 13.84 -20.69 -46.68
CA PHE A 164 14.28 -22.09 -46.51
C PHE A 164 13.86 -22.74 -45.20
N TRP A 165 13.32 -21.98 -44.23
CA TRP A 165 12.97 -22.52 -42.91
C TRP A 165 11.82 -23.53 -42.94
N ASN A 166 10.95 -23.44 -43.97
CA ASN A 166 9.82 -24.34 -44.15
C ASN A 166 9.93 -25.20 -45.42
N THR A 167 11.01 -25.08 -46.20
CA THR A 167 11.27 -25.89 -47.40
C THR A 167 12.61 -26.60 -47.28
N HIS A 168 12.64 -27.60 -46.41
CA HIS A 168 13.79 -28.48 -46.22
C HIS A 168 13.80 -29.58 -47.30
N THR A 169 13.99 -29.23 -48.57
CA THR A 169 13.85 -30.20 -49.68
C THR A 169 15.14 -30.79 -50.21
N GLU A 170 16.31 -30.34 -49.79
CA GLU A 170 17.57 -31.02 -50.08
C GLU A 170 18.50 -30.73 -48.92
N ASP A 171 18.35 -31.48 -47.84
CA ASP A 171 19.47 -31.59 -46.93
C ASP A 171 20.43 -32.60 -47.55
N THR A 172 21.62 -32.13 -47.91
CA THR A 172 22.83 -32.96 -47.80
C THR A 172 23.12 -33.24 -46.33
N LYS A 173 22.11 -33.68 -45.57
CA LYS A 173 22.25 -34.26 -44.25
C LYS A 173 23.01 -35.53 -44.52
N LEU A 174 24.19 -35.65 -43.94
CA LEU A 174 24.88 -36.92 -43.82
C LEU A 174 23.82 -37.97 -43.50
N THR A 175 23.63 -38.91 -44.41
CA THR A 175 22.74 -40.04 -44.22
C THR A 175 23.16 -40.80 -42.96
N SER A 176 22.25 -41.61 -42.41
CA SER A 176 22.61 -42.52 -41.30
C SER A 176 23.88 -43.34 -41.60
N ASP A 177 24.08 -43.64 -42.89
CA ASP A 177 25.21 -44.41 -43.41
C ASP A 177 26.50 -43.57 -43.44
N GLU A 178 26.43 -42.29 -43.86
CA GLU A 178 27.58 -41.37 -43.84
C GLU A 178 27.99 -40.96 -42.40
N ILE A 179 27.03 -40.86 -41.46
CA ILE A 179 27.34 -40.59 -40.04
C ILE A 179 27.98 -41.83 -39.37
N ALA A 180 27.56 -43.04 -39.76
CA ALA A 180 28.16 -44.28 -39.29
C ALA A 180 29.62 -44.43 -39.73
N GLU A 181 29.99 -43.89 -40.89
CA GLU A 181 31.35 -43.88 -41.41
C GLU A 181 32.30 -42.99 -40.58
N PHE A 182 31.77 -41.99 -39.87
CA PHE A 182 32.50 -41.18 -38.88
C PHE A 182 32.54 -41.81 -37.47
N GLY A 183 32.01 -43.03 -37.29
CA GLY A 183 32.03 -43.75 -36.02
C GLY A 183 30.95 -43.35 -35.02
N PHE A 184 29.94 -42.58 -35.44
CA PHE A 184 28.79 -42.22 -34.62
C PHE A 184 27.59 -43.13 -34.94
N VAL A 185 26.94 -43.68 -33.91
CA VAL A 185 25.78 -44.56 -34.09
C VAL A 185 24.54 -43.74 -34.45
N THR A 186 23.90 -44.04 -35.58
CA THR A 186 22.61 -43.47 -35.97
C THR A 186 21.51 -44.52 -35.86
N GLY A 187 20.52 -44.25 -35.01
CA GLY A 187 19.35 -45.09 -34.78
C GLY A 187 18.34 -44.37 -33.87
N PRO A 188 17.05 -44.73 -33.87
CA PRO A 188 16.05 -44.10 -33.01
C PRO A 188 16.45 -44.30 -31.55
N HIS A 189 16.60 -43.18 -30.83
CA HIS A 189 17.01 -43.07 -29.42
C HIS A 189 17.25 -44.41 -28.74
N THR A 190 18.52 -44.83 -28.71
CA THR A 190 18.98 -45.94 -27.87
C THR A 190 18.52 -45.67 -26.45
N ASP A 191 17.62 -46.50 -25.94
CA ASP A 191 17.35 -46.56 -24.52
C ASP A 191 18.64 -47.01 -23.78
N SER A 192 18.64 -46.94 -22.46
CA SER A 192 19.85 -47.26 -21.68
C SER A 192 20.34 -48.69 -21.85
N THR A 193 19.48 -49.59 -22.37
CA THR A 193 19.82 -50.98 -22.66
C THR A 193 20.69 -51.14 -23.89
N ASP A 194 20.49 -50.31 -24.92
CA ASP A 194 21.32 -50.35 -26.12
C ASP A 194 22.72 -49.77 -25.89
N ILE A 195 22.85 -48.73 -25.04
CA ILE A 195 24.14 -48.12 -24.67
C ILE A 195 25.03 -49.11 -23.89
N ALA A 196 24.43 -49.93 -23.02
CA ALA A 196 25.14 -50.94 -22.23
C ALA A 196 25.76 -52.06 -23.08
N ASN A 197 25.13 -52.40 -24.22
CA ASN A 197 25.64 -53.43 -25.13
C ASN A 197 26.88 -52.99 -25.94
N TYR A 198 27.17 -51.69 -26.01
CA TYR A 198 28.39 -51.15 -26.63
C TYR A 198 29.56 -50.96 -25.65
N GLY A 199 29.44 -51.44 -24.40
CA GLY A 199 30.52 -51.38 -23.40
C GLY A 199 30.72 -50.01 -22.76
N TYR A 200 29.89 -49.02 -23.10
CA TYR A 200 29.78 -47.78 -22.34
C TYR A 200 28.83 -48.03 -21.17
N VAL A 201 29.37 -47.97 -19.95
CA VAL A 201 28.55 -48.02 -18.74
C VAL A 201 27.59 -46.85 -18.81
N ALA A 202 26.30 -47.13 -19.01
CA ALA A 202 25.26 -46.21 -18.61
C ALA A 202 25.47 -45.98 -17.11
N GLY A 203 26.18 -44.91 -16.76
CA GLY A 203 26.36 -44.51 -15.37
C GLY A 203 24.96 -44.44 -14.75
N PRO A 204 24.81 -44.83 -13.46
CA PRO A 204 23.51 -44.76 -12.81
C PRO A 204 22.92 -43.38 -13.07
N GLN A 205 21.70 -43.37 -13.64
CA GLN A 205 20.93 -42.15 -13.80
C GLN A 205 21.05 -41.41 -12.47
N LEU A 206 21.66 -40.23 -12.46
CA LEU A 206 21.97 -39.52 -11.22
C LEU A 206 20.65 -39.41 -10.45
N ASP A 207 20.53 -40.17 -9.38
CA ASP A 207 19.36 -40.13 -8.53
C ASP A 207 19.39 -38.81 -7.76
N SER A 208 18.31 -38.51 -7.04
CA SER A 208 18.24 -37.33 -6.19
C SER A 208 19.42 -37.22 -5.21
N THR A 209 20.00 -38.35 -4.83
CA THR A 209 21.18 -38.44 -3.94
C THR A 209 22.46 -37.98 -4.63
N ALA A 210 22.67 -38.38 -5.88
CA ALA A 210 23.84 -38.01 -6.66
C ALA A 210 23.79 -36.53 -7.09
N ILE A 211 22.61 -35.99 -7.39
CA ILE A 211 22.41 -34.55 -7.66
C ILE A 211 22.70 -33.70 -6.41
N ALA A 212 22.29 -34.17 -5.22
CA ALA A 212 22.58 -33.50 -3.95
C ALA A 212 24.09 -33.49 -3.64
N ASN A 213 24.80 -34.60 -3.90
CA ASN A 213 26.25 -34.69 -3.72
C ASN A 213 27.06 -33.81 -4.69
N MET A 214 26.45 -33.37 -5.80
CA MET A 214 27.04 -32.43 -6.75
C MET A 214 26.79 -30.95 -6.38
N GLY A 215 26.10 -30.67 -5.26
CA GLY A 215 25.88 -29.30 -4.77
C GLY A 215 24.82 -28.49 -5.54
N PHE A 216 24.08 -29.11 -6.46
CA PHE A 216 23.04 -28.44 -7.26
C PHE A 216 21.64 -28.49 -6.62
N ALA A 217 21.42 -29.41 -5.69
CA ALA A 217 20.30 -29.35 -4.77
C ALA A 217 20.86 -28.99 -3.40
N THR A 218 20.82 -27.70 -3.05
CA THR A 218 20.76 -27.37 -1.63
C THR A 218 19.48 -27.97 -1.14
N THR A 219 19.55 -29.03 -0.32
CA THR A 219 18.43 -29.41 0.54
C THR A 219 18.18 -28.18 1.41
N ALA A 220 17.34 -27.25 0.96
CA ALA A 220 16.62 -26.40 1.87
C ALA A 220 15.81 -27.41 2.69
N THR A 221 16.36 -27.82 3.84
CA THR A 221 15.56 -28.43 4.87
C THR A 221 14.50 -27.40 5.17
N ASP A 222 13.31 -27.58 4.61
CA ASP A 222 12.13 -26.83 5.02
C ASP A 222 12.00 -27.11 6.51
N ASN A 223 12.46 -26.16 7.32
CA ASN A 223 12.35 -26.27 8.77
C ASN A 223 10.86 -26.22 9.08
N ILE A 224 10.29 -27.37 9.42
CA ILE A 224 8.95 -27.50 9.97
C ILE A 224 9.12 -27.35 11.47
N TYR A 225 8.46 -26.35 12.04
CA TYR A 225 8.47 -26.05 13.45
C TYR A 225 7.25 -26.67 14.13
N GLU A 226 7.44 -27.10 15.38
CA GLU A 226 6.40 -27.58 16.28
C GLU A 226 6.32 -26.72 17.55
N VAL A 227 5.17 -26.75 18.21
CA VAL A 227 4.98 -26.04 19.48
C VAL A 227 5.92 -26.63 20.54
N GLY A 228 6.72 -25.77 21.16
CA GLY A 228 7.76 -26.13 22.11
C GLY A 228 9.18 -26.04 21.55
N ASP A 229 9.36 -25.91 20.24
CA ASP A 229 10.70 -25.78 19.66
C ASP A 229 11.41 -24.51 20.13
N LEU A 230 12.71 -24.62 20.39
CA LEU A 230 13.62 -23.48 20.58
C LEU A 230 14.13 -23.05 19.22
N ALA A 231 13.59 -21.94 18.73
CA ALA A 231 13.95 -21.38 17.43
C ALA A 231 13.62 -19.89 17.39
N GLN A 232 14.23 -19.18 16.44
CA GLN A 232 13.81 -17.81 16.09
C GLN A 232 13.92 -16.85 17.29
N GLY A 233 14.90 -17.08 18.19
CA GLY A 233 15.14 -16.30 19.40
C GLY A 233 14.20 -16.58 20.58
N GLY A 234 13.37 -17.63 20.52
CA GLY A 234 12.39 -17.91 21.56
C GLY A 234 11.85 -19.34 21.55
N VAL A 235 10.73 -19.54 22.24
CA VAL A 235 9.97 -20.79 22.21
C VAL A 235 8.77 -20.65 21.29
N VAL A 236 8.65 -21.54 20.31
CA VAL A 236 7.50 -21.61 19.41
C VAL A 236 6.25 -21.98 20.22
N PHE A 237 5.23 -21.13 20.21
CA PHE A 237 3.95 -21.39 20.90
C PHE A 237 2.76 -21.53 19.95
N TRP A 238 2.94 -21.18 18.68
CA TRP A 238 1.94 -21.35 17.63
C TRP A 238 2.63 -21.47 16.27
N VAL A 239 2.11 -22.33 15.41
CA VAL A 239 2.55 -22.51 14.02
C VAL A 239 1.35 -22.51 13.09
N ASP A 240 1.55 -22.03 11.87
CA ASP A 240 0.52 -22.07 10.84
C ASP A 240 0.34 -23.48 10.26
N ALA A 241 -0.59 -23.64 9.32
CA ALA A 241 -0.90 -24.93 8.72
C ALA A 241 0.26 -25.53 7.90
N THR A 242 1.27 -24.72 7.54
CA THR A 242 2.46 -25.17 6.82
C THR A 242 3.58 -25.61 7.75
N GLY A 243 3.54 -25.20 9.03
CA GLY A 243 4.61 -25.40 10.00
C GLY A 243 5.85 -24.53 9.74
N ARG A 244 5.82 -23.63 8.76
CA ARG A 244 6.99 -22.82 8.35
C ARG A 244 7.01 -21.44 9.01
N HIS A 245 5.85 -20.94 9.38
CA HIS A 245 5.67 -19.64 10.01
C HIS A 245 4.89 -19.79 11.31
N GLY A 246 5.11 -18.86 12.22
CA GLY A 246 4.52 -18.98 13.53
C GLY A 246 4.76 -17.79 14.44
N LEU A 247 4.57 -18.05 15.72
CA LEU A 247 4.84 -17.12 16.79
C LEU A 247 5.75 -17.78 17.83
N VAL A 248 6.74 -17.02 18.28
CA VAL A 248 7.58 -17.39 19.42
C VAL A 248 7.39 -16.42 20.58
N CYS A 249 7.55 -16.91 21.81
CA CYS A 249 7.65 -16.08 22.99
C CYS A 249 9.07 -16.07 23.53
N ALA A 250 9.45 -15.00 24.24
CA ALA A 250 10.75 -14.91 24.89
C ALA A 250 10.92 -16.05 25.91
N ILE A 251 12.15 -16.52 26.12
CA ILE A 251 12.44 -17.58 27.10
C ILE A 251 12.28 -17.10 28.56
N SER A 252 12.21 -15.79 28.79
CA SER A 252 12.08 -15.19 30.11
C SER A 252 11.08 -14.04 30.08
N ASP A 253 10.39 -13.82 31.20
CA ASP A 253 9.60 -12.61 31.41
C ASP A 253 10.48 -11.35 31.35
N GLN A 254 10.04 -10.35 30.60
CA GLN A 254 10.68 -9.04 30.54
C GLN A 254 10.47 -8.24 31.83
N SER A 255 9.36 -8.49 32.54
CA SER A 255 9.09 -7.90 33.83
C SER A 255 8.16 -8.78 34.67
N ALA A 256 8.40 -8.81 35.98
CA ALA A 256 7.53 -9.44 36.97
C ALA A 256 6.42 -8.49 37.50
N GLY A 257 6.36 -7.25 37.00
CA GLY A 257 5.45 -6.23 37.54
C GLY A 257 5.65 -4.87 36.92
N ILE A 258 5.03 -4.64 35.76
CA ILE A 258 5.08 -3.37 35.04
C ILE A 258 3.68 -2.79 34.83
N ARG A 259 3.61 -1.46 34.82
CA ARG A 259 2.40 -0.72 34.45
C ARG A 259 2.14 -0.81 32.94
N TRP A 260 0.89 -0.61 32.55
CA TRP A 260 0.47 -0.62 31.14
C TRP A 260 0.62 0.75 30.46
N HIS A 261 0.64 1.85 31.23
CA HIS A 261 0.67 3.23 30.71
C HIS A 261 2.04 3.91 30.84
N ALA A 262 2.28 4.92 29.99
CA ALA A 262 3.50 5.74 29.98
C ALA A 262 3.45 6.95 30.94
N GLY A 263 3.03 6.75 32.20
CA GLY A 263 2.88 7.86 33.16
C GLY A 263 1.49 8.47 33.19
N THR A 264 1.01 8.98 32.04
CA THR A 264 -0.38 9.47 31.93
C THR A 264 -1.30 8.39 31.35
N LYS A 265 -2.43 8.16 32.03
CA LYS A 265 -3.46 7.23 31.58
C LYS A 265 -4.34 7.92 30.53
N GLY A 266 -4.53 7.24 29.40
CA GLY A 266 -5.37 7.71 28.31
C GLY A 266 -5.81 6.55 27.43
N SER A 267 -6.67 6.82 26.45
CA SER A 267 -7.15 5.83 25.51
C SER A 267 -6.24 5.78 24.29
N THR A 268 -5.57 4.65 24.13
CA THR A 268 -4.63 4.35 23.04
C THR A 268 -5.31 3.76 21.80
N GLN A 269 -6.55 3.28 21.91
CA GLN A 269 -7.25 2.54 20.84
C GLN A 269 -6.60 1.18 20.47
N ALA A 270 -5.65 0.68 21.25
CA ALA A 270 -5.07 -0.65 21.09
C ALA A 270 -6.09 -1.75 21.48
N LYS A 271 -7.05 -2.04 20.61
CA LYS A 271 -8.21 -2.91 20.88
C LYS A 271 -8.31 -4.14 20.00
N GLY A 272 -7.38 -4.31 19.05
CA GLY A 272 -7.40 -5.46 18.16
C GLY A 272 -7.25 -6.75 18.94
N ASP A 273 -8.00 -7.79 18.60
CA ASP A 273 -7.87 -9.10 19.21
C ASP A 273 -7.84 -10.18 18.13
N GLY A 274 -7.06 -11.23 18.36
CA GLY A 274 -6.76 -12.24 17.37
C GLY A 274 -5.26 -12.45 17.18
N ILE A 275 -4.92 -13.49 16.41
CA ILE A 275 -3.53 -13.78 16.09
C ILE A 275 -2.91 -12.61 15.30
N TYR A 276 -1.69 -12.22 15.68
CA TYR A 276 -0.94 -11.05 15.17
C TYR A 276 -1.48 -9.67 15.58
N ALA A 277 -2.63 -9.59 16.29
CA ALA A 277 -3.18 -8.30 16.71
C ALA A 277 -2.27 -7.58 17.72
N GLY A 278 -1.49 -8.32 18.51
CA GLY A 278 -0.58 -7.74 19.49
C GLY A 278 0.47 -6.81 18.87
N LYS A 279 0.91 -7.09 17.64
CA LYS A 279 1.91 -6.27 16.95
C LYS A 279 1.36 -4.88 16.63
N SER A 280 0.17 -4.82 16.03
CA SER A 280 -0.51 -3.55 15.74
C SER A 280 -0.91 -2.81 17.02
N ASN A 281 -1.42 -3.51 18.04
CA ASN A 281 -1.77 -2.90 19.31
C ASN A 281 -0.57 -2.28 20.02
N THR A 282 0.57 -2.97 20.03
CA THR A 282 1.81 -2.48 20.65
C THR A 282 2.27 -1.19 19.98
N ALA A 283 2.30 -1.16 18.64
CA ALA A 283 2.67 0.04 17.89
C ALA A 283 1.72 1.21 18.17
N ILE A 284 0.40 0.98 18.12
CA ILE A 284 -0.63 2.00 18.37
C ILE A 284 -0.58 2.50 19.82
N ALA A 285 -0.35 1.62 20.79
CA ALA A 285 -0.21 1.99 22.20
C ALA A 285 0.97 2.92 22.41
N ILE A 286 2.13 2.58 21.85
CA ILE A 286 3.33 3.40 21.96
C ILE A 286 3.14 4.75 21.28
N SER A 287 2.64 4.78 20.04
CA SER A 287 2.42 6.04 19.31
C SER A 287 1.39 6.93 20.01
N SER A 288 0.35 6.35 20.59
CA SER A 288 -0.68 7.11 21.31
C SER A 288 -0.17 7.68 22.62
N HIS A 289 0.72 6.96 23.32
CA HIS A 289 1.29 7.44 24.58
C HIS A 289 2.14 8.71 24.40
N VAL A 290 2.82 8.87 23.26
CA VAL A 290 3.51 10.12 22.91
C VAL A 290 2.57 11.33 22.96
N ALA A 291 1.33 11.18 22.47
CA ALA A 291 0.34 12.26 22.47
C ALA A 291 -0.39 12.42 23.82
N ILE A 292 -0.60 11.33 24.57
CA ILE A 292 -1.28 11.34 25.88
C ILE A 292 -0.41 11.99 26.97
N GLY A 293 0.91 11.80 26.90
CA GLY A 293 1.86 12.22 27.92
C GLY A 293 2.69 11.04 28.38
N ASP A 294 3.88 10.93 27.79
CA ASP A 294 4.90 9.92 28.06
C ASP A 294 5.93 10.48 29.03
N ASP A 295 6.10 9.84 30.19
CA ASP A 295 7.07 10.23 31.22
C ASP A 295 8.49 9.67 30.98
N GLY A 296 8.70 8.92 29.89
CA GLY A 296 10.00 8.33 29.54
C GLY A 296 10.31 7.02 30.25
N GLU A 297 9.50 6.60 31.22
CA GLU A 297 9.69 5.35 31.94
C GLU A 297 9.08 4.16 31.17
N THR A 298 9.61 2.97 31.43
CA THR A 298 9.15 1.75 30.75
C THR A 298 7.72 1.38 31.15
N TYR A 299 6.99 0.81 30.18
CA TYR A 299 5.65 0.24 30.37
C TYR A 299 5.51 -1.04 29.52
N ALA A 300 4.43 -1.78 29.72
CA ALA A 300 4.22 -3.12 29.16
C ALA A 300 4.48 -3.23 27.65
N ALA A 301 4.00 -2.27 26.84
CA ALA A 301 4.24 -2.30 25.40
C ALA A 301 5.68 -1.90 25.03
N ARG A 302 6.24 -0.85 25.67
CA ARG A 302 7.62 -0.39 25.42
C ARG A 302 8.65 -1.48 25.70
N ILE A 303 8.54 -2.16 26.85
CA ILE A 303 9.52 -3.18 27.24
C ILE A 303 9.58 -4.35 26.24
N CYS A 304 8.47 -4.65 25.57
CA CYS A 304 8.45 -5.65 24.50
C CYS A 304 9.05 -5.08 23.22
N ASN A 305 8.64 -3.87 22.81
CA ASN A 305 9.07 -3.24 21.57
C ASN A 305 10.58 -2.92 21.52
N GLU A 306 11.19 -2.65 22.68
CA GLU A 306 12.63 -2.35 22.79
C GLU A 306 13.47 -3.59 23.11
N LEU A 307 12.85 -4.77 23.23
CA LEU A 307 13.57 -6.02 23.47
C LEU A 307 14.39 -6.41 22.24
N VAL A 308 15.65 -6.77 22.46
CA VAL A 308 16.51 -7.43 21.47
C VAL A 308 17.01 -8.74 22.06
N VAL A 309 16.81 -9.83 21.31
CA VAL A 309 17.33 -11.16 21.66
C VAL A 309 18.32 -11.58 20.58
N THR A 310 19.56 -11.87 20.98
CA THR A 310 20.59 -12.39 20.09
C THR A 310 20.69 -13.89 20.21
N GLU A 311 20.47 -14.61 19.13
CA GLU A 311 20.65 -16.07 19.05
C GLU A 311 21.42 -16.42 17.77
N ASN A 312 22.48 -17.20 17.89
CA ASN A 312 23.34 -17.62 16.77
C ASN A 312 23.86 -16.47 15.89
N GLY A 313 24.10 -15.29 16.50
CA GLY A 313 24.58 -14.10 15.79
C GLY A 313 23.50 -13.32 15.02
N VAL A 314 22.22 -13.66 15.21
CA VAL A 314 21.08 -12.92 14.67
C VAL A 314 20.40 -12.16 15.80
N ASP A 315 20.18 -10.86 15.59
CA ASP A 315 19.47 -9.98 16.52
C ASP A 315 17.98 -9.89 16.15
N TYR A 316 17.12 -10.42 17.01
CA TYR A 316 15.67 -10.33 16.87
C TYR A 316 15.16 -9.14 17.69
N GLY A 317 14.72 -8.08 17.01
CA GLY A 317 14.25 -6.82 17.61
C GLY A 317 12.80 -6.45 17.31
N ASP A 318 12.02 -7.36 16.71
CA ASP A 318 10.63 -7.14 16.29
C ASP A 318 9.60 -7.70 17.30
N TRP A 319 9.97 -7.69 18.58
CA TRP A 319 9.16 -8.16 19.70
C TRP A 319 8.01 -7.22 20.04
N TYR A 320 6.89 -7.77 20.52
CA TYR A 320 5.69 -7.01 20.86
C TYR A 320 4.91 -7.63 22.02
N LEU A 321 4.03 -6.83 22.63
CA LEU A 321 3.16 -7.26 23.71
C LEU A 321 1.99 -8.09 23.12
N PRO A 322 1.79 -9.34 23.55
CA PRO A 322 0.76 -10.22 22.96
C PRO A 322 -0.65 -9.66 23.14
N SER A 323 -1.53 -9.90 22.18
CA SER A 323 -2.99 -9.75 22.35
C SER A 323 -3.55 -10.80 23.32
N MET A 324 -4.80 -10.64 23.71
CA MET A 324 -5.49 -11.58 24.59
C MET A 324 -5.60 -12.97 23.96
N VAL A 325 -5.91 -13.07 22.67
CA VAL A 325 -5.90 -14.34 21.94
C VAL A 325 -4.51 -14.98 21.91
N GLU A 326 -3.45 -14.22 21.66
CA GLU A 326 -2.08 -14.75 21.65
C GLU A 326 -1.65 -15.25 23.05
N LEU A 327 -1.98 -14.51 24.12
CA LEU A 327 -1.78 -14.98 25.49
C LEU A 327 -2.57 -16.26 25.79
N GLY A 328 -3.80 -16.38 25.28
CA GLY A 328 -4.61 -17.59 25.42
C GLY A 328 -3.95 -18.81 24.79
N ILE A 329 -3.31 -18.65 23.64
CA ILE A 329 -2.55 -19.73 23.00
C ILE A 329 -1.31 -20.07 23.84
N MET A 330 -0.59 -19.06 24.34
CA MET A 330 0.54 -19.28 25.25
C MET A 330 0.13 -20.03 26.52
N TYR A 331 -1.02 -19.67 27.12
CA TYR A 331 -1.56 -20.37 28.29
C TYR A 331 -1.88 -21.84 27.99
N ASN A 332 -2.54 -22.12 26.87
CA ASN A 332 -2.89 -23.48 26.47
C ASN A 332 -1.64 -24.36 26.24
N ASN A 333 -0.55 -23.76 25.77
CA ASN A 333 0.73 -24.43 25.50
C ASN A 333 1.77 -24.24 26.62
N LYS A 334 1.37 -23.73 27.79
CA LYS A 334 2.30 -23.27 28.84
C LYS A 334 3.25 -24.34 29.36
N GLU A 335 2.84 -25.60 29.41
CA GLU A 335 3.69 -26.69 29.91
C GLU A 335 4.89 -26.94 28.99
N LEU A 336 4.63 -26.99 27.67
CA LEU A 336 5.69 -27.11 26.66
C LEU A 336 6.59 -25.88 26.67
N ILE A 337 5.99 -24.69 26.73
CA ILE A 337 6.75 -23.43 26.78
C ILE A 337 7.64 -23.39 28.02
N ASN A 338 7.11 -23.72 29.19
CA ASN A 338 7.86 -23.74 30.45
C ASN A 338 9.03 -24.71 30.39
N SER A 339 8.80 -25.92 29.89
CA SER A 339 9.85 -26.93 29.73
C SER A 339 10.99 -26.42 28.84
N SER A 340 10.66 -25.91 27.66
CA SER A 340 11.65 -25.42 26.69
C SER A 340 12.36 -24.16 27.17
N ALA A 341 11.63 -23.19 27.72
CA ALA A 341 12.18 -21.96 28.28
C ALA A 341 13.18 -22.24 29.41
N VAL A 342 12.82 -23.11 30.37
CA VAL A 342 13.72 -23.49 31.46
C VAL A 342 14.94 -24.26 30.93
N SER A 343 14.76 -25.15 29.95
CA SER A 343 15.90 -25.87 29.33
C SER A 343 16.89 -24.95 28.62
N ALA A 344 16.42 -23.80 28.10
CA ALA A 344 17.23 -22.75 27.49
C ALA A 344 17.81 -21.74 28.50
N GLY A 345 17.65 -21.97 29.81
CA GLY A 345 18.14 -21.08 30.86
C GLY A 345 17.24 -19.87 31.15
N GLY A 346 16.01 -19.87 30.62
CA GLY A 346 14.98 -18.88 30.91
C GLY A 346 14.13 -19.23 32.15
N ASN A 347 12.88 -18.78 32.17
CA ASN A 347 11.95 -19.03 33.27
C ASN A 347 10.57 -19.51 32.81
N ALA A 348 9.95 -20.35 33.64
CA ALA A 348 8.55 -20.71 33.52
C ALA A 348 7.66 -19.50 33.82
N PHE A 349 6.44 -19.48 33.26
CA PHE A 349 5.44 -18.48 33.61
C PHE A 349 5.13 -18.52 35.11
N ALA A 350 5.07 -17.34 35.72
CA ALA A 350 4.59 -17.17 37.09
C ALA A 350 3.09 -17.49 37.18
N SER A 351 2.65 -17.98 38.34
CA SER A 351 1.23 -18.20 38.66
C SER A 351 0.49 -16.89 38.97
N ASP A 352 0.55 -15.94 38.05
CA ASP A 352 0.02 -14.58 38.19
C ASP A 352 -0.51 -14.07 36.84
N PHE A 353 -0.93 -12.80 36.80
CA PHE A 353 -1.49 -12.14 35.64
C PHE A 353 -0.40 -11.54 34.74
N TYR A 354 -0.59 -11.73 33.43
CA TYR A 354 0.23 -11.18 32.36
C TYR A 354 -0.56 -10.16 31.57
N TRP A 355 0.02 -8.98 31.33
CA TRP A 355 -0.62 -7.97 30.50
C TRP A 355 -0.77 -8.45 29.06
N SER A 356 -1.96 -8.23 28.50
CA SER A 356 -2.16 -8.21 27.06
C SER A 356 -1.98 -6.78 26.53
N SER A 357 -1.91 -6.66 25.20
CA SER A 357 -1.95 -5.39 24.49
C SER A 357 -3.36 -4.83 24.32
N ASN A 358 -4.40 -5.49 24.84
CA ASN A 358 -5.80 -5.10 24.71
C ASN A 358 -6.18 -4.04 25.74
N GLU A 359 -6.50 -2.85 25.27
CA GLU A 359 -7.11 -1.77 26.03
C GLU A 359 -8.62 -1.98 26.19
N ILE A 360 -9.13 -1.83 27.41
CA ILE A 360 -10.57 -1.74 27.66
C ILE A 360 -11.02 -0.29 27.47
N ASN A 361 -10.37 0.64 28.17
CA ASN A 361 -10.67 2.06 28.16
C ASN A 361 -9.47 2.89 28.65
N ALA A 362 -9.64 4.20 28.78
CA ALA A 362 -8.56 5.10 29.22
C ALA A 362 -7.90 4.71 30.55
N ASN A 363 -8.59 3.99 31.42
CA ASN A 363 -8.10 3.60 32.74
C ASN A 363 -7.72 2.13 32.89
N ASN A 364 -8.20 1.25 32.00
CA ASN A 364 -8.10 -0.20 32.18
C ASN A 364 -7.60 -0.90 30.92
N ALA A 365 -6.87 -1.99 31.13
CA ALA A 365 -6.42 -2.92 30.10
C ALA A 365 -6.69 -4.36 30.56
N GLU A 366 -6.58 -5.32 29.64
CA GLU A 366 -6.86 -6.71 29.93
C GLU A 366 -5.59 -7.51 30.26
N ALA A 367 -5.70 -8.45 31.19
CA ALA A 367 -4.64 -9.38 31.55
C ALA A 367 -5.18 -10.82 31.68
N MET A 368 -4.32 -11.80 31.45
CA MET A 368 -4.63 -13.22 31.61
C MET A 368 -3.82 -13.84 32.75
N GLN A 369 -4.45 -14.64 33.60
CA GLN A 369 -3.79 -15.37 34.66
C GLN A 369 -3.21 -16.70 34.16
N PHE A 370 -1.92 -16.96 34.41
CA PHE A 370 -1.24 -18.19 33.97
C PHE A 370 -1.38 -19.40 34.91
N ASN A 371 -2.17 -19.26 35.98
CA ASN A 371 -2.63 -20.37 36.81
C ASN A 371 -3.83 -21.10 36.15
N ALA A 372 -4.95 -20.38 36.01
CA ALA A 372 -6.25 -20.93 35.60
C ALA A 372 -6.80 -20.36 34.27
N GLY A 373 -6.04 -19.56 33.54
CA GLY A 373 -6.45 -19.00 32.24
C GLY A 373 -7.51 -17.90 32.36
N VAL A 374 -7.69 -17.33 33.55
CA VAL A 374 -8.73 -16.33 33.82
C VAL A 374 -8.36 -15.01 33.18
N GLN A 375 -9.28 -14.43 32.41
CA GLN A 375 -9.14 -13.11 31.78
C GLN A 375 -9.87 -12.06 32.62
N LEU A 376 -9.19 -10.96 32.95
CA LEU A 376 -9.77 -9.85 33.72
C LEU A 376 -9.26 -8.49 33.23
N GLY A 377 -10.08 -7.47 33.47
CA GLY A 377 -9.67 -6.08 33.34
C GLY A 377 -9.02 -5.55 34.62
N PHE A 378 -7.91 -4.85 34.47
CA PHE A 378 -7.23 -4.17 35.58
C PHE A 378 -6.92 -2.72 35.24
N GLY A 379 -6.80 -1.89 36.27
CA GLY A 379 -6.34 -0.52 36.11
C GLY A 379 -4.91 -0.51 35.55
N LYS A 380 -4.65 0.35 34.57
CA LYS A 380 -3.36 0.40 33.85
C LYS A 380 -2.15 0.63 34.77
N GLN A 381 -2.36 1.25 35.93
CA GLN A 381 -1.30 1.49 36.93
C GLN A 381 -0.88 0.23 37.71
N VAL A 382 -1.67 -0.84 37.67
CA VAL A 382 -1.42 -2.03 38.47
C VAL A 382 -0.26 -2.82 37.84
N PRO A 383 0.79 -3.18 38.60
CA PRO A 383 1.91 -3.94 38.05
C PRO A 383 1.47 -5.37 37.68
N ARG A 384 1.85 -5.83 36.48
CA ARG A 384 1.63 -7.19 35.99
C ARG A 384 2.85 -7.72 35.25
N ASN A 385 2.91 -9.03 35.08
CA ASN A 385 3.98 -9.68 34.35
C ASN A 385 3.84 -9.42 32.84
N VAL A 386 4.95 -9.50 32.11
CA VAL A 386 4.99 -9.36 30.65
C VAL A 386 5.98 -10.34 30.07
N ARG A 387 5.55 -11.07 29.05
CA ARG A 387 6.41 -11.88 28.18
C ARG A 387 6.14 -11.50 26.73
N ALA A 388 7.17 -11.00 26.08
CA ALA A 388 7.12 -10.54 24.70
C ALA A 388 6.99 -11.72 23.73
N ILE A 389 6.38 -11.46 22.58
CA ILE A 389 6.27 -12.39 21.47
C ILE A 389 6.72 -11.76 20.15
N ARG A 390 7.04 -12.57 19.16
CA ARG A 390 7.32 -12.14 17.79
C ARG A 390 6.84 -13.18 16.78
N SER A 391 6.70 -12.76 15.52
CA SER A 391 6.41 -13.63 14.38
C SER A 391 7.67 -14.05 13.66
N PHE A 392 7.66 -15.22 13.02
CA PHE A 392 8.72 -15.70 12.13
C PHE A 392 8.15 -16.35 10.87
#